data_AF-A0A5B3GP42-F1
#
_entry.id   AF-A0A5B3GP42-F1
#
_cell.length_a   1.000
_cell.length_b   1.000
_cell.length_c   1.000
_cell.angle_alpha   90.00
_cell.angle_beta   90.00
_cell.angle_gamma   90.00
#
_symmetry.space_group_name_H-M   'P 1'
#
loop_
_entity.id
_entity.type
_entity.pdbx_description
1 polymer ?
#
loop_
_entity_poly.entity_id
_entity_poly.type
_entity_poly.pdbx_seq_one_letter_code
_entity_poly.pdbx_strand_id
1 'polypeptide(L)'
;MKTHLFTVLAAMSLSACNPDRGPEYTTPAEFGEVTVSPQTMAFDSEVRVKVSVSCPYGLRNVCILYMLDGDESDVRTVAKTEPPADVTSFDYEGVIPRQRAGRKVTFRIRAITAYNVPSYT
;
A
#
# COMPACT_ATOMS: atom_id res chain seq x y z
N MET A 1 39.84 -3.81 61.84
CA MET A 1 39.21 -4.24 60.58
C MET A 1 37.71 -4.39 60.83
N LYS A 2 36.88 -3.50 60.27
CA LYS A 2 35.42 -3.70 60.22
C LYS A 2 34.90 -3.12 58.93
N THR A 3 34.31 -4.00 58.15
CA THR A 3 33.98 -3.90 56.73
C THR A 3 32.74 -3.03 56.54
N HIS A 4 32.84 -1.96 55.75
CA HIS A 4 31.66 -1.21 55.29
C HIS A 4 31.17 -1.86 54.00
N LEU A 5 30.09 -2.61 54.09
CA LEU A 5 29.38 -3.16 52.95
C LEU A 5 28.50 -2.06 52.35
N PHE A 6 28.84 -1.58 51.16
CA PHE A 6 27.97 -0.67 50.39
C PHE A 6 26.89 -1.48 49.70
N THR A 7 25.64 -1.32 50.16
CA THR A 7 24.47 -1.88 49.49
C THR A 7 24.14 -1.03 48.26
N VAL A 8 24.40 -1.55 47.06
CA VAL A 8 23.95 -0.93 45.81
C VAL A 8 22.47 -1.26 45.64
N LEU A 9 21.61 -0.24 45.77
CA LEU A 9 20.21 -0.34 45.39
C LEU A 9 20.14 -0.34 43.86
N ALA A 10 20.05 -1.52 43.25
CA ALA A 10 19.79 -1.63 41.81
C ALA A 10 18.34 -1.19 41.56
N ALA A 11 18.16 0.07 41.15
CA ALA A 11 16.89 0.52 40.58
C ALA A 11 16.71 -0.16 39.23
N MET A 12 15.97 -1.27 39.20
CA MET A 12 15.41 -1.79 37.95
C MET A 12 14.28 -0.85 37.53
N SER A 13 14.62 0.15 36.73
CA SER A 13 13.67 0.94 35.98
C SER A 13 12.95 0.04 34.98
N LEU A 14 11.79 -0.49 35.37
CA LEU A 14 10.80 -0.99 34.43
C LEU A 14 10.25 0.20 33.65
N SER A 15 10.95 0.62 32.61
CA SER A 15 10.40 1.51 31.59
C SER A 15 9.35 0.74 30.79
N ALA A 16 8.14 0.57 31.34
CA ALA A 16 6.98 0.19 30.57
C ALA A 16 6.45 1.41 29.80
N CYS A 17 7.24 1.86 28.84
CA CYS A 17 6.80 2.75 27.78
C CYS A 17 6.98 1.97 26.48
N ASN A 18 5.97 1.22 26.04
CA ASN A 18 5.88 0.84 24.63
C ASN A 18 4.91 1.83 23.96
N PRO A 19 5.39 2.98 23.46
CA PRO A 19 4.60 3.84 22.58
C PRO A 19 4.41 3.23 21.18
N ASP A 20 5.19 2.19 20.85
CA ASP A 20 5.21 1.62 19.51
C ASP A 20 4.03 0.68 19.29
N ARG A 21 3.19 1.08 18.32
CA ARG A 21 2.19 0.20 17.73
C ARG A 21 2.89 -0.99 17.07
N GLY A 22 2.19 -2.13 16.97
CA GLY A 22 2.73 -3.32 16.33
C GLY A 22 3.11 -3.09 14.86
N PRO A 23 3.93 -3.99 14.27
CA PRO A 23 4.41 -3.88 12.88
C PRO A 23 3.27 -3.76 11.85
N GLU A 24 2.07 -4.23 12.16
CA GLU A 24 0.88 -4.09 11.33
C GLU A 24 0.52 -2.63 11.01
N TYR A 25 0.92 -1.66 11.85
CA TYR A 25 0.67 -0.24 11.65
C TYR A 25 1.72 0.47 10.80
N THR A 26 2.77 -0.23 10.39
CA THR A 26 3.88 0.35 9.59
C THR A 26 4.23 -0.49 8.36
N THR A 27 3.81 -1.75 8.29
CA THR A 27 4.10 -2.64 7.17
C THR A 27 3.22 -2.31 5.96
N PRO A 28 3.80 -1.90 4.81
CA PRO A 28 3.04 -1.64 3.59
C PRO A 28 2.61 -2.94 2.91
N ALA A 29 1.77 -2.82 1.87
CA ALA A 29 1.57 -3.93 0.94
C ALA A 29 2.74 -4.02 -0.05
N GLU A 30 3.05 -5.23 -0.49
CA GLU A 30 3.99 -5.51 -1.56
C GLU A 30 3.24 -5.71 -2.87
N PHE A 31 3.88 -5.29 -3.97
CA PHE A 31 3.34 -5.42 -5.32
C PHE A 31 4.25 -6.32 -6.15
N GLY A 32 3.65 -7.25 -6.89
CA GLY A 32 4.34 -7.98 -7.94
C GLY A 32 4.59 -7.12 -9.19
N GLU A 33 4.93 -7.79 -10.28
CA GLU A 33 5.09 -7.14 -11.59
C GLU A 33 3.74 -6.59 -12.09
N VAL A 34 3.75 -5.32 -12.50
CA VAL A 34 2.57 -4.68 -13.10
C VAL A 34 2.53 -5.01 -14.58
N THR A 35 1.46 -5.69 -14.99
CA THR A 35 1.20 -5.96 -16.41
C THR A 35 0.08 -5.07 -16.92
N VAL A 36 0.25 -4.57 -18.15
CA VAL A 36 -0.68 -3.63 -18.79
C VAL A 36 -1.10 -4.19 -20.14
N SER A 37 -2.40 -4.09 -20.44
CA SER A 37 -2.96 -4.47 -21.73
C SER A 37 -3.97 -3.43 -22.22
N PRO A 38 -4.03 -3.14 -23.53
CA PRO A 38 -3.17 -3.68 -24.59
C PRO A 38 -1.74 -3.10 -24.52
N GLN A 39 -0.74 -3.85 -25.02
CA GLN A 39 0.66 -3.36 -25.06
C GLN A 39 0.84 -2.24 -26.08
N THR A 40 0.11 -2.29 -27.18
CA THR A 40 0.02 -1.22 -28.17
C THR A 40 -1.30 -0.49 -27.98
N MET A 41 -1.23 0.76 -27.54
CA MET A 41 -2.42 1.58 -27.30
C MET A 41 -2.96 2.11 -28.62
N ALA A 42 -4.18 1.71 -28.98
CA ALA A 42 -4.96 2.40 -29.99
C ALA A 42 -5.76 3.54 -29.34
N PHE A 43 -6.16 4.53 -30.13
CA PHE A 43 -7.13 5.53 -29.67
C PHE A 43 -8.38 4.82 -29.13
N ASP A 44 -8.94 5.37 -28.05
CA ASP A 44 -10.17 4.83 -27.43
C ASP A 44 -10.02 3.41 -26.84
N SER A 45 -8.80 2.97 -26.54
CA SER A 45 -8.57 1.72 -25.80
C SER A 45 -8.82 1.90 -24.30
N GLU A 46 -9.43 0.89 -23.69
CA GLU A 46 -9.37 0.72 -22.23
C GLU A 46 -7.97 0.23 -21.83
N VAL A 47 -7.48 0.66 -20.67
CA VAL A 47 -6.22 0.17 -20.11
C VAL A 47 -6.53 -0.77 -18.97
N ARG A 48 -6.20 -2.05 -19.15
CA ARG A 48 -6.35 -3.09 -18.12
C ARG A 48 -5.01 -3.33 -17.45
N VAL A 49 -5.02 -3.24 -16.14
CA VAL A 49 -3.85 -3.34 -15.27
C VAL A 49 -4.03 -4.56 -14.37
N LYS A 50 -3.02 -5.43 -14.31
CA LYS A 50 -2.98 -6.56 -13.39
C LYS A 50 -1.72 -6.55 -12.56
N VAL A 51 -1.84 -6.85 -11.27
CA VAL A 51 -0.72 -6.92 -10.32
C VAL A 51 -1.11 -7.83 -9.15
N SER A 52 -0.18 -8.65 -8.66
CA SER A 52 -0.37 -9.34 -7.39
C SER A 52 -0.11 -8.38 -6.24
N VAL A 53 -0.97 -8.38 -5.22
CA VAL A 53 -0.86 -7.51 -4.05
C VAL A 53 -0.90 -8.36 -2.81
N SER A 54 0.08 -8.19 -1.91
CA SER A 54 0.17 -8.95 -0.67
C SER A 54 0.44 -8.06 0.55
N CYS A 55 -0.10 -8.44 1.71
CA CYS A 55 0.26 -7.90 3.00
C CYS A 55 -0.05 -8.95 4.09
N PRO A 56 0.91 -9.32 4.95
CA PRO A 56 0.67 -10.32 6.00
C PRO A 56 -0.40 -9.89 7.02
N TYR A 57 -0.70 -8.59 7.11
CA TYR A 57 -1.68 -8.02 8.02
C TYR A 57 -3.03 -7.70 7.34
N GLY A 58 -3.22 -8.17 6.10
CA GLY A 58 -4.46 -8.00 5.36
C GLY A 58 -4.59 -6.66 4.62
N LEU A 59 -5.58 -6.59 3.75
CA LEU A 59 -5.82 -5.47 2.83
C LEU A 59 -7.21 -4.88 3.07
N ARG A 60 -7.31 -3.55 3.07
CA ARG A 60 -8.58 -2.82 3.17
C ARG A 60 -9.12 -2.46 1.80
N ASN A 61 -8.28 -1.90 0.93
CA ASN A 61 -8.65 -1.65 -0.46
C ASN A 61 -7.43 -1.59 -1.38
N VAL A 62 -7.69 -1.90 -2.65
CA VAL A 62 -6.76 -1.69 -3.76
C VAL A 62 -7.50 -0.93 -4.86
N CYS A 63 -6.87 0.07 -5.46
CA CYS A 63 -7.45 0.86 -6.55
C CYS A 63 -6.37 1.38 -7.50
N ILE A 64 -6.78 1.84 -8.68
CA ILE A 64 -5.90 2.58 -9.59
C ILE A 64 -6.11 4.08 -9.36
N LEU A 65 -5.01 4.79 -9.16
CA LEU A 65 -4.93 6.24 -9.25
C LEU A 65 -4.37 6.61 -10.62
N TYR A 66 -5.06 7.45 -11.38
CA TYR A 66 -4.56 7.89 -12.68
C TYR A 66 -4.80 9.38 -12.92
N MET A 67 -3.96 9.97 -13.76
CA MET A 67 -4.05 11.35 -14.21
C MET A 67 -3.85 11.42 -15.71
N LEU A 68 -4.31 12.51 -16.31
CA LEU A 68 -4.19 12.77 -17.73
C LEU A 68 -3.16 13.88 -17.97
N ASP A 69 -2.29 13.67 -18.95
CA ASP A 69 -1.25 14.62 -19.39
C ASP A 69 -0.31 15.12 -18.28
N GLY A 70 -0.21 14.38 -17.17
CA GLY A 70 0.60 14.77 -16.01
C GLY A 70 -0.06 15.83 -15.12
N ASP A 71 -1.37 16.05 -15.24
CA ASP A 71 -2.11 16.95 -14.37
C ASP A 71 -2.32 16.33 -12.97
N GLU A 72 -1.37 16.57 -12.07
CA GLU A 72 -1.42 16.12 -10.68
C GLU A 72 -2.55 16.77 -9.86
N SER A 73 -3.18 17.83 -10.38
CA SER A 73 -4.34 18.46 -9.73
C SER A 73 -5.65 17.70 -9.97
N ASP A 74 -5.71 16.84 -10.99
CA ASP A 74 -6.86 15.99 -11.35
C ASP A 74 -6.50 14.49 -11.30
N VAL A 75 -6.12 14.01 -10.12
CA VAL A 75 -5.93 12.58 -9.88
C VAL A 75 -7.27 11.89 -9.63
N ARG A 76 -7.56 10.90 -10.45
CA ARG A 76 -8.82 10.13 -10.42
C ARG A 76 -8.60 8.75 -9.85
N THR A 77 -9.59 8.23 -9.13
CA THR A 77 -9.58 6.87 -8.56
C THR A 77 -10.57 5.99 -9.31
N VAL A 78 -10.14 4.80 -9.74
CA VAL A 78 -10.99 3.81 -10.43
C VAL A 78 -10.70 2.38 -9.97
N ALA A 79 -11.57 1.45 -10.35
CA ALA A 79 -11.45 0.00 -10.12
C ALA A 79 -11.19 -0.40 -8.66
N LYS A 80 -11.80 0.32 -7.72
CA LYS A 80 -11.65 0.03 -6.29
C LYS A 80 -12.18 -1.37 -5.97
N THR A 81 -11.32 -2.18 -5.35
CA THR A 81 -11.63 -3.50 -4.82
C THR A 81 -11.38 -3.52 -3.32
N GLU A 82 -12.30 -4.12 -2.56
CA GLU A 82 -12.18 -4.35 -1.12
C GLU A 82 -12.07 -5.87 -0.89
N PRO A 83 -10.85 -6.39 -0.67
CA PRO A 83 -10.65 -7.82 -0.41
C PRO A 83 -11.34 -8.24 0.89
N PRO A 84 -11.77 -9.51 0.99
CA PRO A 84 -12.19 -10.08 2.28
C PRO A 84 -11.09 -9.94 3.35
N ALA A 85 -11.49 -9.80 4.62
CA ALA A 85 -10.56 -9.47 5.71
C ALA A 85 -9.49 -10.54 5.98
N ASP A 86 -9.75 -11.79 5.59
CA ASP A 86 -8.85 -12.94 5.72
C ASP A 86 -7.88 -13.10 4.53
N VAL A 87 -8.03 -12.29 3.48
CA VAL A 87 -7.14 -12.31 2.32
C VAL A 87 -5.90 -11.47 2.58
N THR A 88 -4.75 -12.13 2.59
CA THR A 88 -3.42 -11.51 2.72
C THR A 88 -2.68 -11.38 1.39
N SER A 89 -3.20 -11.99 0.32
CA SER A 89 -2.64 -11.88 -1.04
C SER A 89 -3.70 -12.18 -2.09
N PHE A 90 -3.74 -11.40 -3.17
CA PHE A 90 -4.61 -11.68 -4.32
C PHE A 90 -4.10 -10.99 -5.60
N ASP A 91 -4.56 -11.50 -6.74
CA ASP A 91 -4.35 -10.87 -8.04
C ASP A 91 -5.39 -9.77 -8.26
N TYR A 92 -4.95 -8.51 -8.24
CA TYR A 92 -5.79 -7.37 -8.55
C TYR A 92 -5.86 -7.15 -10.05
N GLU A 93 -7.07 -6.91 -10.56
CA GLU A 93 -7.32 -6.47 -11.93
C GLU A 93 -8.20 -5.22 -11.92
N GLY A 94 -7.77 -4.18 -12.64
CA GLY A 94 -8.53 -2.95 -12.77
C GLY A 94 -8.47 -2.37 -14.17
N VAL A 95 -9.50 -1.59 -14.51
CA VAL A 95 -9.64 -0.95 -15.82
C VAL A 95 -9.65 0.57 -15.66
N ILE A 96 -8.77 1.25 -16.40
CA ILE A 96 -8.85 2.69 -16.63
C ILE A 96 -9.73 2.90 -17.86
N PRO A 97 -10.77 3.75 -17.76
CA PRO A 97 -11.71 3.95 -18.86
C PRO A 97 -11.02 4.60 -20.07
N ARG A 98 -11.68 4.46 -21.23
CA ARG A 98 -11.24 5.06 -22.49
C ARG A 98 -11.02 6.57 -22.35
N GLN A 99 -9.98 7.06 -23.01
CA GLN A 99 -9.64 8.48 -23.04
C GLN A 99 -9.74 9.01 -24.47
N ARG A 100 -10.00 10.32 -24.58
CA ARG A 100 -9.96 11.02 -25.87
C ARG A 100 -8.59 10.81 -26.53
N ALA A 101 -8.57 10.78 -27.85
CA ALA A 101 -7.35 10.65 -28.62
C ALA A 101 -6.31 11.72 -28.23
N GLY A 102 -5.04 11.31 -28.11
CA GLY A 102 -3.92 12.18 -27.79
C GLY A 102 -3.69 12.47 -26.30
N ARG A 103 -4.57 11.99 -25.41
CA ARG A 103 -4.37 12.10 -23.95
C ARG A 103 -3.34 11.07 -23.47
N LYS A 104 -2.37 11.50 -22.65
CA LYS A 104 -1.43 10.58 -21.98
C LYS A 104 -2.01 10.15 -20.64
N VAL A 105 -2.08 8.85 -20.38
CA VAL A 105 -2.46 8.31 -19.06
C VAL A 105 -1.19 7.99 -18.27
N THR A 106 -1.11 8.51 -17.05
CA THR A 106 -0.12 8.10 -16.05
C THR A 106 -0.88 7.51 -14.86
N PHE A 107 -0.47 6.36 -14.34
CA PHE A 107 -1.18 5.70 -13.25
C PHE A 107 -0.25 5.06 -12.22
N ARG A 108 -0.79 4.80 -11.04
CA ARG A 108 -0.22 3.94 -9.99
C ARG A 108 -1.32 3.06 -9.40
N ILE A 109 -0.97 1.85 -8.97
CA ILE A 109 -1.85 1.10 -8.08
C ILE A 109 -1.60 1.60 -6.65
N ARG A 110 -2.67 1.83 -5.89
CA ARG A 110 -2.62 2.08 -4.44
C ARG A 110 -3.22 0.90 -3.72
N ALA A 111 -2.52 0.38 -2.72
CA ALA A 111 -3.05 -0.55 -1.74
C ALA A 111 -3.04 0.09 -0.35
N ILE A 112 -4.14 -0.07 0.39
CA ILE A 112 -4.27 0.33 1.79
C ILE A 112 -4.45 -0.95 2.59
N THR A 113 -3.56 -1.20 3.56
CA THR A 113 -3.65 -2.38 4.44
C THR A 113 -4.85 -2.28 5.40
N ALA A 114 -5.21 -3.38 6.06
CA ALA A 114 -6.27 -3.38 7.08
C ALA A 114 -6.04 -2.32 8.19
N TYR A 115 -4.77 -1.96 8.42
CA TYR A 115 -4.32 -1.01 9.44
C TYR A 115 -4.05 0.40 8.88
N ASN A 116 -4.55 0.70 7.68
CA ASN A 116 -4.45 2.00 7.00
C ASN A 116 -3.02 2.43 6.63
N VAL A 117 -2.13 1.47 6.35
CA VAL A 117 -0.82 1.78 5.77
C VAL A 117 -0.96 1.87 4.24
N PRO A 118 -0.75 3.05 3.62
CA PRO A 118 -0.84 3.18 2.18
C PRO A 118 0.48 2.76 1.51
N SER A 119 0.39 2.22 0.31
CA SER A 119 1.52 1.83 -0.53
C SER A 119 1.17 1.97 -2.01
N TYR A 120 2.18 2.16 -2.85
CA TYR A 120 2.02 2.46 -4.28
C TYR A 120 3.08 1.74 -5.12
N THR A 121 2.75 1.45 -6.38
CA THR A 121 3.71 1.06 -7.43
C THR A 121 4.49 2.25 -7.97
#